data_AF-A0A7X8ME31-F1
#
_entry.id   AF-A0A7X8ME31-F1
#
_cell.length_a   1.000
_cell.length_b   1.000
_cell.length_c   1.000
_cell.angle_alpha   90.00
_cell.angle_beta   90.00
_cell.angle_gamma   90.00
#
_symmetry.space_group_name_H-M   'P 1'
#
loop_
_entity.id
_entity.type
_entity.pdbx_description
1 polymer ?
#
loop_
_entity_poly.entity_id
_entity_poly.type
_entity_poly.pdbx_seq_one_letter_code
_entity_poly.pdbx_strand_id
1 'polypeptide(L)'
;MKRISCFFSYALVFCILITFSLTSGVSLAAQDEIKVFLNGTKLEFDVKPYIKNGRTMVPFRSIFEALGVEVSWDGVNRTVMAINDTTQIFIEIGKVYAFVNGYRVDLDAGSEIINGRTFVPLRFVSENAGAEVSWDGNTRTVYINYVDEKHELGEIAYFRELEFTVDSIGSEADGKLLRVYGRTNTASKTLIIEVYDSSRRFSSGLAKVTKKEEEMYFFEAEIFVDSSFELGFIVVKTINDQKKLVKISQFDL
;
A
#
# COMPACT_ATOMS: atom_id res chain seq x y z
N MET A 1 19.67 -84.15 23.74
CA MET A 1 18.56 -83.38 23.13
C MET A 1 17.79 -82.67 24.23
N LYS A 2 17.30 -81.43 23.97
CA LYS A 2 16.70 -80.44 24.90
C LYS A 2 17.70 -79.48 25.54
N ARG A 3 18.05 -78.36 24.89
CA ARG A 3 18.37 -77.02 25.49
C ARG A 3 18.62 -75.95 24.39
N ILE A 4 17.74 -75.80 23.40
CA ILE A 4 17.88 -74.74 22.36
C ILE A 4 16.59 -73.91 22.16
N SER A 5 15.44 -74.37 22.65
CA SER A 5 14.14 -73.74 22.36
C SER A 5 13.79 -72.50 23.19
N CYS A 6 14.57 -72.12 24.21
CA CYS A 6 14.20 -71.03 25.13
C CYS A 6 14.80 -69.67 24.77
N PHE A 7 15.91 -69.63 24.01
CA PHE A 7 16.56 -68.37 23.62
C PHE A 7 15.89 -67.68 22.42
N PHE A 8 15.23 -68.43 21.54
CA PHE A 8 14.58 -67.87 20.35
C PHE A 8 13.25 -67.15 20.67
N SER A 9 12.62 -67.49 21.80
CA SER A 9 11.36 -66.87 22.23
C SER A 9 11.56 -65.48 22.85
N TYR A 10 12.70 -65.23 23.50
CA TYR A 10 13.00 -63.92 24.09
C TYR A 10 13.53 -62.90 23.07
N ALA A 11 14.20 -63.37 22.00
CA ALA A 11 14.66 -62.50 20.91
C ALA A 11 13.49 -61.95 20.06
N LEU A 12 12.42 -62.72 19.88
CA LEU A 12 11.25 -62.29 19.11
C LEU A 12 10.40 -61.26 19.87
N VAL A 13 10.32 -61.38 21.20
CA VAL A 13 9.57 -60.43 22.06
C VAL A 13 10.35 -59.12 22.29
N PHE A 14 11.69 -59.17 22.27
CA PHE A 14 12.53 -57.96 22.36
C PHE A 14 12.49 -57.11 21.06
N CYS A 15 12.30 -57.74 19.88
CA CYS A 15 12.11 -57.01 18.62
C CYS A 15 10.74 -56.31 18.50
N ILE A 16 9.70 -56.79 19.19
CA ILE A 16 8.35 -56.17 19.14
C ILE A 16 8.23 -54.98 20.10
N LEU A 17 9.07 -54.90 21.14
CA LEU A 17 9.09 -53.76 22.08
C LEU A 17 9.93 -52.56 21.60
N ILE A 18 10.82 -52.75 20.62
CA ILE A 18 11.62 -51.68 20.02
C ILE A 18 10.87 -50.98 18.87
N THR A 19 9.89 -51.62 18.24
CA THR A 19 9.09 -51.00 17.17
C THR A 19 7.96 -50.10 17.67
N PHE A 20 7.65 -50.10 18.98
CA PHE A 20 6.59 -49.26 19.55
C PHE A 20 7.08 -47.89 20.05
N SER A 21 8.39 -47.64 20.05
CA SER A 21 8.96 -46.38 20.52
C SER A 21 9.53 -45.62 19.34
N LEU A 22 8.77 -44.66 18.80
CA LEU A 22 9.15 -43.49 17.98
C LEU A 22 8.11 -43.16 16.90
N THR A 23 6.85 -43.02 17.29
CA THR A 23 5.97 -42.08 16.57
C THR A 23 5.97 -40.77 17.34
N SER A 24 7.11 -40.07 17.33
CA SER A 24 7.10 -38.65 17.64
C SER A 24 6.24 -38.00 16.57
N GLY A 25 4.99 -37.69 16.92
CA GLY A 25 4.12 -36.91 16.08
C GLY A 25 4.83 -35.62 15.76
N VAL A 26 5.30 -35.48 14.52
CA VAL A 26 5.78 -34.20 14.02
C VAL A 26 4.53 -33.33 13.95
N SER A 27 4.32 -32.51 14.97
CA SER A 27 3.40 -31.39 14.86
C SER A 27 4.02 -30.47 13.81
N LEU A 28 3.53 -30.57 12.58
CA LEU A 28 3.67 -29.49 11.61
C LEU A 28 2.90 -28.33 12.22
N ALA A 29 3.58 -27.50 13.02
CA ALA A 29 3.08 -26.20 13.36
C ALA A 29 2.76 -25.52 12.02
N ALA A 30 1.47 -25.32 11.75
CA ALA A 30 1.04 -24.60 10.56
C ALA A 30 1.79 -23.27 10.58
N GLN A 31 2.63 -23.04 9.58
CA GLN A 31 3.36 -21.80 9.48
C GLN A 31 2.29 -20.70 9.42
N ASP A 32 2.25 -19.85 10.46
CA ASP A 32 1.15 -18.87 10.63
C ASP A 32 0.86 -18.14 9.31
N GLU A 33 -0.40 -18.09 8.92
CA GLU A 33 -0.77 -17.42 7.67
C GLU A 33 -0.48 -15.92 7.79
N ILE A 34 0.05 -15.32 6.71
CA ILE A 34 0.20 -13.86 6.65
C ILE A 34 -1.17 -13.24 6.45
N LYS A 35 -1.61 -12.42 7.40
CA LYS A 35 -2.89 -11.70 7.34
C LYS A 35 -2.65 -10.31 6.76
N VAL A 36 -3.60 -9.81 5.97
CA VAL A 36 -3.56 -8.44 5.47
C VAL A 36 -4.88 -7.78 5.80
N PHE A 37 -4.83 -6.60 6.41
CA PHE A 37 -5.99 -5.76 6.69
C PHE A 37 -5.87 -4.47 5.90
N LEU A 38 -6.96 -4.07 5.24
CA LEU A 38 -7.13 -2.77 4.62
C LEU A 38 -8.20 -1.99 5.40
N ASN A 39 -7.83 -0.84 5.95
CA ASN A 39 -8.74 0.00 6.74
C ASN A 39 -9.50 -0.80 7.82
N GLY A 40 -8.78 -1.67 8.54
CA GLY A 40 -9.35 -2.57 9.55
C GLY A 40 -10.12 -3.79 9.02
N THR A 41 -10.34 -3.90 7.71
CA THR A 41 -11.04 -5.03 7.08
C THR A 41 -10.04 -6.05 6.56
N LYS A 42 -10.21 -7.32 6.92
CA LYS A 42 -9.31 -8.40 6.45
C LYS A 42 -9.51 -8.62 4.94
N LEU A 43 -8.41 -8.59 4.18
CA LEU A 43 -8.40 -8.99 2.78
C LEU A 43 -8.23 -10.50 2.65
N GLU A 44 -9.04 -11.09 1.79
CA GLU A 44 -8.93 -12.50 1.43
C GLU A 44 -8.21 -12.65 0.09
N PHE A 45 -7.33 -13.65 0.02
CA PHE A 45 -6.53 -13.96 -1.16
C PHE A 45 -6.76 -15.39 -1.59
N ASP A 46 -6.96 -15.60 -2.89
CA ASP A 46 -7.01 -16.92 -3.52
C ASP A 46 -5.64 -17.59 -3.59
N VAL A 47 -4.58 -16.79 -3.73
CA VAL A 47 -3.19 -17.22 -3.55
C VAL A 47 -2.59 -16.42 -2.40
N LYS A 48 -2.29 -17.11 -1.29
CA LYS A 48 -1.90 -16.47 -0.03
C LYS A 48 -0.55 -15.74 -0.13
N PRO A 49 -0.39 -14.60 0.57
CA PRO A 49 0.93 -13.99 0.76
C PRO A 49 1.91 -14.96 1.43
N TYR A 50 3.19 -14.84 1.11
CA TYR A 50 4.23 -15.74 1.63
C TYR A 50 5.53 -14.98 1.91
N ILE A 51 6.47 -15.64 2.59
CA ILE A 51 7.82 -15.10 2.80
C ILE A 51 8.79 -15.86 1.90
N LYS A 52 9.61 -15.12 1.13
CA LYS A 52 10.71 -15.67 0.34
C LYS A 52 11.97 -14.86 0.59
N ASN A 53 13.05 -15.54 0.97
CA ASN A 53 14.34 -14.91 1.29
C ASN A 53 14.24 -13.73 2.27
N GLY A 54 13.37 -13.83 3.28
CA GLY A 54 13.16 -12.77 4.27
C GLY A 54 12.40 -11.55 3.73
N ARG A 55 11.66 -11.69 2.64
CA ARG A 55 10.74 -10.69 2.10
C ARG A 55 9.32 -11.23 2.06
N THR A 56 8.39 -10.45 2.60
CA THR A 56 6.95 -10.73 2.47
C THR A 56 6.51 -10.38 1.05
N MET A 57 6.02 -11.37 0.32
CA MET A 57 5.50 -11.26 -1.04
C MET A 57 3.98 -11.27 -0.98
N VAL A 58 3.34 -10.29 -1.62
CA VAL A 58 1.89 -10.10 -1.59
C VAL A 58 1.29 -10.07 -3.00
N PRO A 59 0.05 -10.56 -3.19
CA PRO A 59 -0.65 -10.46 -4.47
C PRO A 59 -0.91 -8.99 -4.84
N PHE A 60 -0.30 -8.56 -5.95
CA PHE A 60 -0.35 -7.15 -6.39
C PHE A 60 -1.78 -6.70 -6.68
N ARG A 61 -2.50 -7.43 -7.55
CA ARG A 61 -3.85 -7.05 -7.99
C ARG A 61 -4.81 -6.92 -6.80
N SER A 62 -4.88 -7.93 -5.93
CA SER A 62 -5.83 -7.95 -4.82
C SER A 62 -5.68 -6.75 -3.89
N ILE A 63 -4.45 -6.28 -3.66
CA ILE A 63 -4.23 -5.09 -2.84
C ILE A 63 -4.61 -3.82 -3.61
N PHE A 64 -4.12 -3.65 -4.84
CA PHE A 64 -4.34 -2.42 -5.59
C PHE A 64 -5.80 -2.22 -6.01
N GLU A 65 -6.53 -3.27 -6.39
CA GLU A 65 -7.96 -3.19 -6.66
C GLU A 65 -8.77 -2.86 -5.40
N ALA A 66 -8.36 -3.38 -4.23
CA ALA A 66 -8.99 -3.01 -2.96
C ALA A 66 -8.75 -1.53 -2.58
N LEU A 67 -7.70 -0.91 -3.13
CA LEU A 67 -7.39 0.52 -3.02
C LEU A 67 -8.08 1.36 -4.12
N GLY A 68 -9.02 0.81 -4.87
CA GLY A 68 -9.70 1.52 -5.95
C GLY A 68 -8.83 1.75 -7.19
N VAL A 69 -7.72 1.02 -7.33
CA VAL A 69 -6.81 1.13 -8.48
C VAL A 69 -7.18 0.09 -9.54
N GLU A 70 -7.35 0.52 -10.79
CA GLU A 70 -7.61 -0.39 -11.90
C GLU A 70 -6.33 -1.16 -12.27
N VAL A 71 -6.39 -2.49 -12.35
CA VAL A 71 -5.22 -3.34 -12.63
C VAL A 71 -5.38 -4.17 -13.90
N SER A 72 -4.66 -3.81 -14.96
CA SER A 72 -4.61 -4.53 -16.24
C SER A 72 -3.35 -5.40 -16.38
N TRP A 73 -3.47 -6.47 -17.17
CA TRP A 73 -2.40 -7.42 -17.45
C TRP A 73 -2.21 -7.57 -18.95
N ASP A 74 -0.98 -7.44 -19.43
CA ASP A 74 -0.57 -7.77 -20.80
C ASP A 74 0.25 -9.05 -20.78
N GLY A 75 -0.35 -10.13 -21.30
CA GLY A 75 0.28 -11.44 -21.36
C GLY A 75 1.39 -11.56 -22.41
N VAL A 76 1.38 -10.72 -23.46
CA VAL A 76 2.37 -10.74 -24.53
C VAL A 76 3.68 -10.15 -24.00
N ASN A 77 3.59 -8.98 -23.38
CA ASN A 77 4.75 -8.27 -22.82
C ASN A 77 5.10 -8.72 -21.40
N ARG A 78 4.23 -9.53 -20.77
CA ARG A 78 4.33 -9.96 -19.37
C ARG A 78 4.45 -8.77 -18.42
N THR A 79 3.53 -7.82 -18.57
CA THR A 79 3.50 -6.59 -17.79
C THR A 79 2.17 -6.44 -17.04
N VAL A 80 2.24 -5.90 -15.83
CA VAL A 80 1.06 -5.46 -15.09
C VAL A 80 1.08 -3.94 -14.98
N MET A 81 -0.08 -3.34 -15.19
CA MET A 81 -0.28 -1.90 -15.11
C MET A 81 -1.39 -1.62 -14.11
N ALA A 82 -1.13 -0.73 -13.14
CA ALA A 82 -2.13 -0.27 -12.19
C ALA A 82 -2.30 1.24 -12.32
N ILE A 83 -3.53 1.71 -12.54
CA ILE A 83 -3.83 3.12 -12.79
C ILE A 83 -5.04 3.58 -11.97
N ASN A 84 -4.87 4.69 -11.28
CA ASN A 84 -5.96 5.56 -10.84
C ASN A 84 -5.54 7.03 -11.05
N ASP A 85 -6.26 7.95 -10.42
CA ASP A 85 -6.05 9.39 -10.60
C ASP A 85 -4.69 9.88 -10.07
N THR A 86 -4.07 9.18 -9.13
CA THR A 86 -2.83 9.62 -8.47
C THR A 86 -1.66 8.66 -8.60
N THR A 87 -1.92 7.45 -9.09
CA THR A 87 -0.98 6.34 -9.13
C THR A 87 -1.03 5.67 -10.49
N GLN A 88 0.11 5.69 -11.18
CA GLN A 88 0.38 4.88 -12.36
C GLN A 88 1.59 3.98 -12.04
N ILE A 89 1.38 2.67 -12.03
CA ILE A 89 2.42 1.69 -11.81
C ILE A 89 2.53 0.80 -13.04
N PHE A 90 3.75 0.62 -13.53
CA PHE A 90 4.08 -0.33 -14.57
C PHE A 90 5.16 -1.28 -14.06
N ILE A 91 4.89 -2.58 -14.12
CA ILE A 91 5.81 -3.63 -13.69
C ILE A 91 5.98 -4.63 -14.83
N GLU A 92 7.22 -4.87 -15.23
CA GLU A 92 7.60 -5.99 -16.08
C GLU A 92 7.99 -7.18 -15.19
N ILE A 93 7.39 -8.35 -15.41
CA ILE A 93 7.58 -9.52 -14.54
C ILE A 93 9.03 -10.04 -14.60
N GLY A 94 9.61 -10.30 -13.44
CA GLY A 94 10.97 -10.81 -13.29
C GLY A 94 12.03 -9.71 -13.17
N LYS A 95 11.65 -8.44 -13.35
CA LYS A 95 12.54 -7.31 -13.07
C LYS A 95 12.56 -6.99 -11.58
N VAL A 96 13.69 -6.46 -11.13
CA VAL A 96 13.91 -5.92 -9.78
C VAL A 96 13.65 -4.41 -9.72
N TYR A 97 12.78 -3.92 -10.60
CA TYR A 97 12.34 -2.53 -10.62
C TYR A 97 10.92 -2.44 -11.22
N ALA A 98 10.27 -1.32 -10.95
CA ALA A 98 9.00 -0.89 -11.53
C ALA A 98 9.12 0.56 -11.97
N PHE A 99 8.14 1.06 -12.71
CA PHE A 99 7.95 2.49 -12.92
C PHE A 99 6.70 2.93 -12.16
N VAL A 100 6.84 3.99 -11.36
CA VAL A 100 5.76 4.60 -10.57
C VAL A 100 5.69 6.06 -10.95
N ASN A 101 4.57 6.49 -11.52
CA ASN A 101 4.36 7.84 -12.04
C ASN A 101 5.49 8.31 -12.96
N GLY A 102 5.97 7.42 -13.84
CA GLY A 102 7.06 7.68 -14.78
C GLY A 102 8.48 7.56 -14.21
N TYR A 103 8.63 7.42 -12.89
CA TYR A 103 9.94 7.28 -12.25
C TYR A 103 10.27 5.82 -11.96
N ARG A 104 11.53 5.44 -12.18
CA ARG A 104 12.00 4.10 -11.83
C ARG A 104 12.09 3.94 -10.31
N VAL A 105 11.52 2.87 -9.79
CA VAL A 105 11.57 2.46 -8.38
C VAL A 105 12.15 1.04 -8.32
N ASP A 106 13.22 0.85 -7.58
CA ASP A 106 13.82 -0.49 -7.42
C ASP A 106 13.00 -1.35 -6.44
N LEU A 107 12.94 -2.65 -6.72
CA LEU A 107 12.31 -3.66 -5.89
C LEU A 107 13.40 -4.43 -5.13
N ASP A 108 13.19 -4.64 -3.84
CA ASP A 108 14.07 -5.44 -2.99
C ASP A 108 13.98 -6.95 -3.23
N ALA A 109 12.96 -7.39 -3.96
CA ALA A 109 12.91 -8.68 -4.65
C ALA A 109 12.14 -8.53 -5.98
N GLY A 110 12.54 -9.31 -6.99
CA GLY A 110 11.92 -9.24 -8.31
C GLY A 110 10.44 -9.62 -8.26
N SER A 111 9.63 -8.96 -9.11
CA SER A 111 8.24 -9.34 -9.29
C SER A 111 8.15 -10.75 -9.89
N GLU A 112 7.18 -11.55 -9.47
CA GLU A 112 7.04 -12.92 -9.95
C GLU A 112 5.58 -13.34 -10.12
N ILE A 113 5.35 -14.40 -10.90
CA ILE A 113 4.02 -14.99 -11.04
C ILE A 113 4.02 -16.34 -10.33
N ILE A 114 3.09 -16.50 -9.39
CA ILE A 114 2.83 -17.78 -8.72
C ILE A 114 1.34 -18.09 -8.85
N ASN A 115 1.02 -19.29 -9.32
CA ASN A 115 -0.36 -19.76 -9.51
C ASN A 115 -1.25 -18.74 -10.27
N GLY A 116 -0.68 -18.07 -11.28
CA GLY A 116 -1.39 -17.08 -12.09
C GLY A 116 -1.67 -15.74 -11.40
N ARG A 117 -0.98 -15.43 -10.29
CA ARG A 117 -1.03 -14.12 -9.61
C ARG A 117 0.34 -13.46 -9.63
N THR A 118 0.36 -12.16 -9.90
CA THR A 118 1.57 -11.35 -9.78
C THR A 118 1.83 -11.03 -8.31
N PHE A 119 3.05 -11.32 -7.85
CA PHE A 119 3.55 -11.02 -6.53
C PHE A 119 4.61 -9.93 -6.59
N VAL A 120 4.55 -9.05 -5.61
CA VAL A 120 5.53 -8.00 -5.37
C VAL A 120 5.94 -7.99 -3.90
N PRO A 121 7.10 -7.43 -3.56
CA PRO A 121 7.46 -7.21 -2.17
C PRO A 121 6.47 -6.28 -1.47
N LEU A 122 6.11 -6.59 -0.23
CA LEU A 122 5.24 -5.74 0.59
C LEU A 122 5.78 -4.31 0.73
N ARG A 123 7.10 -4.16 0.81
CA ARG A 123 7.76 -2.86 0.85
C ARG A 123 7.41 -2.02 -0.38
N PHE A 124 7.42 -2.60 -1.57
CA PHE A 124 7.04 -1.88 -2.78
C PHE A 124 5.60 -1.35 -2.69
N VAL A 125 4.66 -2.16 -2.18
CA VAL A 125 3.28 -1.73 -1.92
C VAL A 125 3.26 -0.58 -0.91
N SER A 126 3.94 -0.74 0.23
CA SER A 126 4.05 0.29 1.28
C SER A 126 4.54 1.64 0.77
N GLU A 127 5.36 1.61 -0.25
CA GLU A 127 6.07 2.78 -0.74
C GLU A 127 5.36 3.49 -1.89
N ASN A 128 4.46 2.80 -2.59
CA ASN A 128 3.93 3.26 -3.88
C ASN A 128 2.40 3.11 -4.00
N ALA A 129 1.73 2.53 -3.01
CA ALA A 129 0.27 2.36 -3.02
C ALA A 129 -0.51 3.63 -2.63
N GLY A 130 0.19 4.72 -2.27
CA GLY A 130 -0.47 5.91 -1.71
C GLY A 130 -1.14 5.65 -0.36
N ALA A 131 -0.82 4.54 0.31
CA ALA A 131 -1.36 4.10 1.57
C ALA A 131 -0.24 3.98 2.62
N GLU A 132 -0.56 4.15 3.90
CA GLU A 132 0.34 3.77 4.99
C GLU A 132 0.29 2.25 5.15
N VAL A 133 1.45 1.59 5.10
CA VAL A 133 1.54 0.14 5.29
C VAL A 133 2.50 -0.16 6.43
N SER A 134 2.07 -1.01 7.35
CA SER A 134 2.87 -1.48 8.48
C SER A 134 2.84 -3.00 8.59
N TRP A 135 3.86 -3.55 9.24
CA TRP A 135 4.03 -4.98 9.46
C TRP A 135 4.18 -5.26 10.96
N ASP A 136 3.31 -6.11 11.50
CA ASP A 136 3.46 -6.71 12.82
C ASP A 136 4.05 -8.12 12.68
N GLY A 137 5.31 -8.27 13.08
CA GLY A 137 6.03 -9.54 13.01
C GLY A 137 5.56 -10.58 14.03
N ASN A 138 4.95 -10.17 15.15
CA ASN A 138 4.48 -11.10 16.18
C ASN A 138 3.22 -11.82 15.72
N THR A 139 2.30 -11.09 15.08
CA THR A 139 1.04 -11.65 14.58
C THR A 139 1.08 -12.01 13.09
N ARG A 140 2.20 -11.69 12.41
CA ARG A 140 2.39 -11.82 10.96
C ARG A 140 1.30 -11.11 10.17
N THR A 141 1.00 -9.89 10.60
CA THR A 141 -0.10 -9.08 10.06
C THR A 141 0.44 -7.87 9.32
N VAL A 142 -0.06 -7.66 8.11
CA VAL A 142 0.08 -6.43 7.34
C VAL A 142 -1.14 -5.56 7.61
N TYR A 143 -0.92 -4.30 7.96
CA TYR A 143 -1.98 -3.29 8.01
C TYR A 143 -1.74 -2.28 6.91
N ILE A 144 -2.76 -2.05 6.08
CA ILE A 144 -2.80 -1.05 5.02
C ILE A 144 -3.88 -0.04 5.42
N ASN A 145 -3.50 1.21 5.61
CA ASN A 145 -4.41 2.31 5.87
C ASN A 145 -4.37 3.25 4.67
N TYR A 146 -5.49 3.34 3.97
CA TYR A 146 -5.65 4.13 2.76
C TYR A 146 -6.83 5.08 2.94
N VAL A 147 -6.61 6.36 2.64
CA VAL A 147 -7.66 7.37 2.65
C VAL A 147 -8.09 7.62 1.21
N ASP A 148 -9.26 7.10 0.84
CA ASP A 148 -9.96 7.41 -0.42
C ASP A 148 -11.20 8.27 -0.17
N GLU A 149 -11.20 9.01 0.93
CA GLU A 149 -12.30 9.91 1.26
C GLU A 149 -12.24 11.10 0.30
N LYS A 150 -13.36 11.25 -0.43
CA LYS A 150 -13.65 12.42 -1.24
C LYS A 150 -14.51 13.35 -0.41
N HIS A 151 -14.15 14.62 -0.44
CA HIS A 151 -14.79 15.67 0.32
C HIS A 151 -15.27 16.77 -0.62
N GLU A 152 -16.31 17.47 -0.21
CA GLU A 152 -16.66 18.74 -0.84
C GLU A 152 -15.82 19.87 -0.23
N LEU A 153 -15.68 20.98 -0.96
CA LEU A 153 -15.03 22.17 -0.40
C LEU A 153 -15.68 22.62 0.91
N GLY A 154 -14.85 22.87 1.91
CA GLY A 154 -15.25 23.27 3.27
C GLY A 154 -15.48 22.11 4.24
N GLU A 155 -15.52 20.86 3.77
CA GLU A 155 -15.60 19.69 4.65
C GLU A 155 -14.25 19.41 5.32
N ILE A 156 -14.33 18.87 6.54
CA ILE A 156 -13.15 18.49 7.32
C ILE A 156 -12.70 17.10 6.90
N ALA A 157 -11.43 17.01 6.48
CA ALA A 157 -10.73 15.77 6.22
C ALA A 157 -9.76 15.46 7.37
N TYR A 158 -9.59 14.16 7.63
CA TYR A 158 -8.70 13.66 8.68
C TYR A 158 -7.63 12.75 8.11
N PHE A 159 -6.40 12.93 8.58
CA PHE A 159 -5.30 12.01 8.32
C PHE A 159 -4.47 11.80 9.58
N ARG A 160 -4.75 10.71 10.31
CA ARG A 160 -4.19 10.44 11.64
C ARG A 160 -4.62 11.57 12.60
N GLU A 161 -3.67 12.28 13.21
CA GLU A 161 -3.91 13.44 14.07
C GLU A 161 -4.07 14.76 13.28
N LEU A 162 -3.89 14.73 11.96
CA LEU A 162 -4.04 15.90 11.11
C LEU A 162 -5.52 16.13 10.81
N GLU A 163 -6.00 17.32 11.13
CA GLU A 163 -7.31 17.85 10.73
C GLU A 163 -7.07 18.99 9.74
N PHE A 164 -7.77 18.97 8.61
CA PHE A 164 -7.64 20.01 7.59
C PHE A 164 -8.87 20.14 6.70
N THR A 165 -8.98 21.28 6.03
CA THR A 165 -10.02 21.57 5.03
C THR A 165 -9.37 22.16 3.78
N VAL A 166 -10.05 22.02 2.64
CA VAL A 166 -9.88 22.95 1.52
C VAL A 166 -11.16 23.78 1.47
N ASP A 167 -11.07 25.06 1.81
CA ASP A 167 -12.24 25.92 2.01
C ASP A 167 -12.74 26.55 0.72
N SER A 168 -11.82 26.97 -0.15
CA SER A 168 -12.16 27.63 -1.42
C SER A 168 -10.99 27.63 -2.39
N ILE A 169 -11.31 27.94 -3.65
CA ILE A 169 -10.33 28.19 -4.69
C ILE A 169 -10.66 29.48 -5.44
N GLY A 170 -9.63 30.27 -5.72
CA GLY A 170 -9.68 31.45 -6.57
C GLY A 170 -8.80 31.30 -7.81
N SER A 171 -9.06 32.13 -8.82
CA SER A 171 -8.27 32.19 -10.04
C SER A 171 -7.87 33.64 -10.36
N GLU A 172 -6.61 33.81 -10.74
CA GLU A 172 -5.97 35.08 -11.09
C GLU A 172 -5.20 34.93 -12.42
N ALA A 173 -4.70 36.06 -12.92
CA ALA A 173 -3.86 36.11 -14.13
C ALA A 173 -4.49 35.39 -15.34
N ASP A 174 -5.78 35.65 -15.58
CA ASP A 174 -6.55 35.07 -16.70
C ASP A 174 -6.57 33.53 -16.67
N GLY A 175 -6.86 32.96 -15.50
CA GLY A 175 -6.97 31.49 -15.34
C GLY A 175 -5.67 30.78 -15.01
N LYS A 176 -4.52 31.45 -15.12
CA LYS A 176 -3.19 30.80 -15.08
C LYS A 176 -2.61 30.65 -13.68
N LEU A 177 -3.15 31.37 -12.70
CA LEU A 177 -2.76 31.24 -11.30
C LEU A 177 -3.98 30.84 -10.49
N LEU A 178 -3.97 29.64 -9.94
CA LEU A 178 -4.96 29.17 -8.99
C LEU A 178 -4.45 29.40 -7.57
N ARG A 179 -5.31 29.93 -6.70
CA ARG A 179 -5.05 30.07 -5.27
C ARG A 179 -6.00 29.17 -4.50
N VAL A 180 -5.47 28.17 -3.81
CA VAL A 180 -6.25 27.27 -2.97
C VAL A 180 -6.10 27.68 -1.52
N TYR A 181 -7.23 27.83 -0.82
CA TYR A 181 -7.29 28.23 0.58
C TYR A 181 -7.83 27.09 1.43
N GLY A 182 -7.33 26.98 2.65
CA GLY A 182 -7.83 26.00 3.59
C GLY A 182 -7.33 26.23 5.01
N ARG A 183 -7.70 25.32 5.91
CA ARG A 183 -7.28 25.34 7.31
C ARG A 183 -6.66 24.02 7.71
N THR A 184 -5.81 24.04 8.72
CA THR A 184 -5.25 22.84 9.35
C THR A 184 -4.99 23.06 10.83
N ASN A 185 -5.13 22.01 11.64
CA ASN A 185 -4.83 22.07 13.08
C ASN A 185 -3.33 22.16 13.42
N THR A 186 -2.42 22.06 12.44
CA THR A 186 -0.98 22.16 12.70
C THR A 186 -0.19 22.82 11.56
N ALA A 187 0.75 23.69 11.91
CA ALA A 187 1.73 24.25 10.96
C ALA A 187 2.96 23.34 10.76
N SER A 188 3.08 22.24 11.50
CA SER A 188 4.27 21.38 11.51
C SER A 188 4.33 20.39 10.35
N LYS A 189 3.18 20.10 9.73
CA LYS A 189 3.08 19.17 8.61
C LYS A 189 3.08 19.95 7.29
N THR A 190 3.90 19.51 6.36
CA THR A 190 3.91 20.06 4.99
C THR A 190 2.66 19.56 4.26
N LEU A 191 1.85 20.48 3.75
CA LEU A 191 0.78 20.17 2.81
C LEU A 191 1.20 20.60 1.40
N ILE A 192 0.97 19.72 0.45
CA ILE A 192 1.15 19.98 -0.98
C ILE A 192 -0.22 19.87 -1.60
N ILE A 193 -0.63 20.92 -2.30
CA ILE A 193 -1.91 20.98 -2.98
C ILE A 193 -1.65 20.70 -4.45
N GLU A 194 -2.29 19.68 -4.97
CA GLU A 194 -2.31 19.36 -6.39
C GLU A 194 -3.69 19.64 -6.96
N VAL A 195 -3.72 20.26 -8.13
CA VAL A 195 -4.93 20.47 -8.92
C VAL A 195 -4.87 19.56 -10.13
N TYR A 196 -5.98 18.91 -10.44
CA TYR A 196 -6.09 17.97 -11.57
C TYR A 196 -7.16 18.44 -12.56
N ASP A 197 -6.91 18.26 -13.85
CA ASP A 197 -7.91 18.41 -14.91
C ASP A 197 -8.58 17.07 -15.27
N SER A 198 -9.62 17.12 -16.12
CA SER A 198 -10.35 15.93 -16.57
C SER A 198 -9.48 14.95 -17.39
N SER A 199 -8.37 15.43 -17.95
CA SER A 199 -7.38 14.65 -18.69
C SER A 199 -6.25 14.13 -17.80
N ARG A 200 -6.39 14.25 -16.47
CA ARG A 200 -5.41 13.84 -15.45
C ARG A 200 -4.06 14.55 -15.54
N ARG A 201 -3.99 15.71 -16.20
CA ARG A 201 -2.85 16.62 -16.02
C ARG A 201 -2.98 17.26 -14.66
N PHE A 202 -1.85 17.49 -14.00
CA PHE A 202 -1.84 18.14 -12.70
C PHE A 202 -0.78 19.22 -12.61
N SER A 203 -1.01 20.17 -11.72
CA SER A 203 -0.02 21.12 -11.24
C SER A 203 -0.05 21.15 -9.72
N SER A 204 1.01 21.66 -9.08
CA SER A 204 1.15 21.59 -7.62
C SER A 204 1.68 22.88 -7.02
N GLY A 205 1.30 23.13 -5.77
CA GLY A 205 1.77 24.25 -4.97
C GLY A 205 1.94 23.85 -3.51
N LEU A 206 2.96 24.41 -2.86
CA LEU A 206 3.15 24.23 -1.42
C LEU A 206 2.17 25.10 -0.65
N ALA A 207 1.44 24.51 0.28
CA ALA A 207 0.63 25.26 1.22
C ALA A 207 1.53 26.04 2.19
N LYS A 208 1.36 27.35 2.23
CA LYS A 208 2.04 28.24 3.16
C LYS A 208 1.04 28.71 4.20
N VAL A 209 1.37 28.53 5.47
CA VAL A 209 0.55 29.07 6.58
C VAL A 209 0.59 30.60 6.52
N THR A 210 -0.58 31.24 6.48
CA THR A 210 -0.74 32.69 6.36
C THR A 210 -1.08 33.34 7.69
N LYS A 211 -1.93 32.69 8.49
CA LYS A 211 -2.33 33.16 9.83
C LYS A 211 -2.76 31.99 10.73
N LYS A 212 -2.84 32.25 12.03
CA LYS A 212 -3.47 31.36 13.02
C LYS A 212 -4.66 32.08 13.64
N GLU A 213 -5.82 31.43 13.70
CA GLU A 213 -6.97 31.89 14.47
C GLU A 213 -7.49 30.72 15.32
N GLU A 214 -7.70 30.98 16.61
CA GLU A 214 -8.06 29.94 17.58
C GLU A 214 -7.09 28.75 17.53
N GLU A 215 -7.61 27.53 17.31
CA GLU A 215 -6.83 26.29 17.21
C GLU A 215 -6.43 25.93 15.76
N MET A 216 -6.79 26.76 14.77
CA MET A 216 -6.58 26.46 13.34
C MET A 216 -5.57 27.42 12.68
N TYR A 217 -4.76 26.87 11.79
CA TYR A 217 -3.85 27.59 10.91
C TYR A 217 -4.48 27.68 9.53
N PHE A 218 -4.58 28.89 8.99
CA PHE A 218 -4.99 29.12 7.62
C PHE A 218 -3.78 28.94 6.72
N PHE A 219 -3.98 28.31 5.57
CA PHE A 219 -2.96 28.17 4.54
C PHE A 219 -3.46 28.65 3.18
N GLU A 220 -2.49 28.95 2.33
CA GLU A 220 -2.69 29.29 0.94
C GLU A 220 -1.66 28.54 0.08
N ALA A 221 -2.09 27.99 -1.05
CA ALA A 221 -1.22 27.42 -2.07
C ALA A 221 -1.43 28.15 -3.41
N GLU A 222 -0.34 28.65 -3.98
CA GLU A 222 -0.28 29.24 -5.31
C GLU A 222 0.13 28.16 -6.33
N ILE A 223 -0.67 27.97 -7.37
CA ILE A 223 -0.49 26.93 -8.37
C ILE A 223 -0.59 27.50 -9.77
N PHE A 224 0.49 27.40 -10.54
CA PHE A 224 0.53 27.86 -11.92
C PHE A 224 0.05 26.77 -12.87
N VAL A 225 -0.86 27.12 -13.77
CA VAL A 225 -1.42 26.23 -14.79
C VAL A 225 -1.35 26.88 -16.16
N ASP A 226 -1.40 26.06 -17.22
CA ASP A 226 -1.50 26.57 -18.58
C ASP A 226 -2.94 26.99 -18.92
N SER A 227 -3.11 27.76 -20.00
CA SER A 227 -4.42 28.33 -20.38
C SER A 227 -5.47 27.30 -20.82
N SER A 228 -5.08 26.05 -21.08
CA SER A 228 -6.00 24.96 -21.41
C SER A 228 -6.38 24.11 -20.20
N PHE A 229 -5.91 24.47 -19.00
CA PHE A 229 -6.15 23.68 -17.81
C PHE A 229 -7.56 23.91 -17.25
N GLU A 230 -8.42 22.92 -17.44
CA GLU A 230 -9.78 22.91 -16.89
C GLU A 230 -9.81 22.13 -15.58
N LEU A 231 -9.79 22.87 -14.47
CA LEU A 231 -9.77 22.30 -13.14
C LEU A 231 -10.96 21.34 -12.90
N GLY A 232 -10.66 20.11 -12.47
CA GLY A 232 -11.61 19.06 -12.13
C GLY A 232 -11.70 18.75 -10.63
N PHE A 233 -10.57 18.52 -9.97
CA PHE A 233 -10.55 18.22 -8.52
C PHE A 233 -9.21 18.63 -7.89
N ILE A 234 -9.19 18.67 -6.55
CA ILE A 234 -8.02 19.01 -5.75
C ILE A 234 -7.58 17.77 -4.96
N VAL A 235 -6.28 17.54 -4.89
CA VAL A 235 -5.68 16.51 -4.04
C VAL A 235 -4.79 17.17 -3.02
N VAL A 236 -4.95 16.78 -1.75
CA VAL A 236 -4.03 17.17 -0.68
C VAL A 236 -3.07 16.03 -0.44
N LYS A 237 -1.78 16.34 -0.45
CA LYS A 237 -0.70 15.42 -0.13
C LYS A 237 0.12 15.92 1.06
N THR A 238 0.78 15.00 1.75
CA THR A 238 1.77 15.33 2.79
C THR A 238 2.99 14.43 2.69
N ILE A 239 4.02 14.75 3.47
CA ILE A 239 5.20 13.92 3.63
C ILE A 239 5.00 13.02 4.86
N ASN A 240 4.98 11.70 4.65
CA ASN A 240 4.86 10.73 5.74
C ASN A 240 6.16 10.57 6.54
N ASP A 241 6.13 9.75 7.59
CA ASP A 241 7.27 9.54 8.50
C ASP A 241 8.50 8.91 7.79
N GLN A 242 8.29 8.30 6.62
CA GLN A 242 9.35 7.75 5.76
C GLN A 242 9.89 8.77 4.74
N LYS A 243 9.54 10.06 4.89
CA LYS A 243 9.88 11.15 3.97
C LYS A 243 9.34 10.98 2.55
N LYS A 244 8.21 10.29 2.40
CA LYS A 244 7.56 10.07 1.11
C LYS A 244 6.30 10.90 0.97
N LEU A 245 6.07 11.38 -0.25
CA LEU A 245 4.85 12.08 -0.60
C LEU A 245 3.68 11.08 -0.68
N VAL A 246 2.61 11.34 0.06
CA VAL A 246 1.40 10.50 0.10
C VAL A 246 0.15 11.34 -0.10
N LYS A 247 -0.82 10.83 -0.87
CA LYS A 247 -2.20 11.36 -0.92
C LYS A 247 -2.83 11.18 0.45
N ILE A 248 -3.45 12.24 0.97
CA ILE A 248 -4.16 12.19 2.25
C ILE A 248 -5.63 12.55 2.13
N SER A 249 -6.04 13.24 1.07
CA SER A 249 -7.46 13.52 0.79
C SER A 249 -7.65 14.03 -0.64
N GLN A 250 -8.88 13.94 -1.14
CA GLN A 250 -9.34 14.56 -2.38
C GLN A 250 -10.55 15.44 -2.09
N PHE A 251 -10.60 16.59 -2.76
CA PHE A 251 -11.72 17.52 -2.73
C PHE A 251 -12.29 17.68 -4.15
N ASP A 252 -13.57 17.39 -4.28
CA ASP A 252 -14.34 17.64 -5.50
C ASP A 252 -14.82 19.11 -5.50
N LEU A 253 -15.19 19.64 -6.68
CA LEU A 253 -15.43 21.08 -6.94
C LEU A 253 -16.84 21.39 -7.42
#